data_AF-A0A537ZR04-F1
#
_entry.id   AF-A0A537ZR04-F1
#
_cell.length_a   1.000
_cell.length_b   1.000
_cell.length_c   1.000
_cell.angle_alpha   90.00
_cell.angle_beta   90.00
_cell.angle_gamma   90.00
#
_symmetry.space_group_name_H-M   'P 1'
#
loop_
_entity.id
_entity.type
_entity.pdbx_description
1 polymer ?
#
loop_
_entity_poly.entity_id
_entity_poly.type
_entity_poly.pdbx_seq_one_letter_code
_entity_poly.pdbx_strand_id
1 'polypeptide(L)' 'MEKRGFEHEALFYADEGDFLAGALPFIRDAVAADEPVMVAVEPRKIDLLKGHLNGEGERVQFVDMYELGR' A
#
# COMPACT_ATOMS: atom_id res chain seq x y z
N MET A 1 -25.03 -10.24 -6.91
CA MET A 1 -23.66 -9.79 -6.65
C MET A 1 -23.33 -10.24 -5.24
N GLU A 2 -22.53 -11.29 -5.10
CA GLU A 2 -22.08 -11.72 -3.79
C GLU A 2 -21.22 -10.59 -3.20
N LYS A 3 -21.59 -10.08 -2.03
CA LYS A 3 -20.72 -9.21 -1.26
C LYS A 3 -19.57 -10.07 -0.77
N ARG A 4 -18.46 -10.07 -1.49
CA ARG A 4 -17.19 -10.51 -0.93
C ARG A 4 -16.96 -9.66 0.32
N GLY A 5 -16.82 -10.33 1.46
CA GLY A 5 -16.69 -9.67 2.75
C GLY A 5 -15.45 -8.80 2.82
N PHE A 6 -15.29 -8.06 3.90
CA PHE A 6 -14.01 -7.44 4.19
C PHE A 6 -12.96 -8.54 4.46
N GLU A 7 -11.95 -8.62 3.60
CA GLU A 7 -10.80 -9.52 3.74
C GLU A 7 -9.64 -8.72 4.35
N HIS A 8 -9.16 -9.14 5.52
CA HIS A 8 -8.00 -8.54 6.18
C HIS A 8 -6.87 -9.55 6.25
N GLU A 9 -5.80 -9.27 5.52
CA GLU A 9 -4.59 -10.10 5.52
C GLU A 9 -3.49 -9.42 6.33
N ALA A 10 -2.72 -10.22 7.07
CA ALA A 10 -1.57 -9.75 7.82
C ALA A 10 -0.29 -10.04 7.02
N LEU A 11 0.51 -9.00 6.77
CA LEU A 11 1.84 -9.13 6.20
C LEU A 11 2.88 -9.14 7.32
N PHE A 12 3.57 -10.26 7.50
CA PHE A 12 4.75 -10.36 8.36
C PHE A 12 6.00 -10.09 7.52
N TYR A 13 6.87 -9.19 8.00
CA TYR A 13 8.11 -8.81 7.32
C TYR A 13 9.19 -8.52 8.37
N ALA A 14 10.45 -8.80 8.04
CA ALA A 14 11.58 -8.56 8.94
C ALA A 14 12.36 -7.28 8.57
N ASP A 15 12.34 -6.89 7.30
CA ASP A 15 13.05 -5.72 6.79
C ASP A 15 12.27 -4.96 5.70
N GLU A 16 12.90 -3.91 5.16
CA GLU A 16 12.32 -3.07 4.10
C GLU A 16 12.10 -3.84 2.79
N GLY A 17 12.95 -4.82 2.48
CA GLY A 17 12.83 -5.64 1.28
C GLY A 17 11.62 -6.56 1.36
N ASP A 18 11.43 -7.23 2.49
CA ASP A 18 10.24 -8.05 2.77
C ASP A 18 8.97 -7.21 2.72
N PHE A 19 8.99 -6.01 3.29
CA PHE A 19 7.86 -5.08 3.24
C PHE A 19 7.50 -4.72 1.81
N LEU A 20 8.49 -4.35 0.98
CA LEU A 20 8.26 -4.01 -0.42
C LEU A 20 7.76 -5.21 -1.24
N ALA A 21 8.33 -6.39 -1.00
CA ALA A 21 7.93 -7.61 -1.68
C ALA A 21 6.46 -7.99 -1.41
N GLY A 22 5.95 -7.69 -0.21
CA GLY A 22 4.54 -7.90 0.12
C GLY A 22 3.61 -6.76 -0.33
N ALA A 23 4.03 -5.49 -0.14
CA ALA A 23 3.16 -4.34 -0.37
C ALA A 23 3.05 -3.93 -1.85
N LEU A 24 4.14 -4.01 -2.62
CA LEU A 24 4.12 -3.54 -4.01
C LEU A 24 3.19 -4.35 -4.92
N PRO A 25 3.14 -5.69 -4.87
CA PRO A 25 2.18 -6.46 -5.66
C PRO A 25 0.74 -6.04 -5.37
N PHE A 26 0.35 -5.95 -4.09
CA PHE A 26 -0.98 -5.53 -3.68
C PHE A 26 -1.37 -4.15 -4.27
N ILE A 27 -0.47 -3.17 -4.15
CA ILE A 27 -0.70 -1.82 -4.69
C ILE A 27 -0.81 -1.86 -6.22
N ARG A 28 0.11 -2.56 -6.89
CA ARG A 28 0.14 -2.64 -8.36
C ARG A 28 -1.08 -3.35 -8.92
N ASP A 29 -1.55 -4.41 -8.26
CA ASP A 29 -2.74 -5.16 -8.68
C ASP A 29 -3.99 -4.26 -8.62
N ALA A 30 -4.17 -3.51 -7.53
CA ALA A 30 -5.26 -2.54 -7.42
C ALA A 30 -5.15 -1.45 -8.50
N VAL A 31 -3.95 -0.88 -8.70
CA VAL A 31 -3.70 0.15 -9.72
C VAL A 31 -3.94 -0.38 -11.14
N ALA A 32 -3.55 -1.62 -11.44
CA ALA A 32 -3.78 -2.26 -12.72
C ALA A 32 -5.26 -2.59 -12.97
N ALA A 33 -6.01 -2.86 -11.89
CA ALA A 33 -7.45 -3.07 -11.92
C ALA A 33 -8.28 -1.77 -11.94
N ASP A 34 -7.62 -0.59 -11.92
CA ASP A 34 -8.25 0.72 -11.75
C ASP A 34 -9.09 0.82 -10.46
N GLU A 35 -8.70 0.07 -9.43
CA GLU A 35 -9.32 0.08 -8.12
C GLU A 35 -8.66 1.13 -7.21
N PRO A 36 -9.46 1.90 -6.43
CA PRO A 36 -8.89 2.84 -5.46
C PRO A 36 -8.05 2.13 -4.41
N VAL A 37 -6.83 2.61 -4.20
CA VAL A 37 -5.92 2.10 -3.17
C VAL A 37 -5.42 3.23 -2.27
N MET A 38 -5.49 2.99 -0.96
CA MET A 38 -4.97 3.88 0.08
C MET A 38 -3.94 3.14 0.93
N VAL A 39 -2.80 3.79 1.20
CA VAL A 39 -1.72 3.25 2.01
C VAL A 39 -1.47 4.19 3.19
N ALA A 40 -1.74 3.71 4.39
CA ALA A 40 -1.46 4.42 5.64
C ALA A 40 -0.28 3.75 6.37
N VAL A 41 0.89 4.39 6.31
CA VAL A 41 2.13 3.91 6.94
C VAL A 41 2.95 5.11 7.41
N GLU A 42 4.05 4.89 8.11
CA GLU A 42 4.95 5.98 8.49
C GLU A 42 5.63 6.64 7.27
N PRO A 43 6.01 7.93 7.34
CA PRO A 43 6.51 8.68 6.18
C PRO A 43 7.70 8.04 5.45
N ARG A 44 8.61 7.40 6.19
CA ARG A 44 9.76 6.72 5.57
C ARG A 44 9.35 5.60 4.63
N LYS A 45 8.31 4.84 4.97
CA LYS A 45 7.78 3.77 4.10
C LYS A 45 7.00 4.33 2.92
N ILE A 46 6.34 5.48 3.07
CA ILE A 46 5.70 6.19 1.96
C ILE A 46 6.74 6.54 0.90
N ASP A 47 7.85 7.15 1.30
CA ASP A 47 8.93 7.53 0.38
C ASP A 47 9.55 6.30 -0.29
N LEU A 48 9.77 5.24 0.48
CA LEU A 48 10.27 3.96 -0.02
C LEU A 48 9.35 3.37 -1.10
N LEU A 49 8.03 3.33 -0.86
CA LEU A 49 7.05 2.82 -1.82
C LEU A 49 7.01 3.68 -3.09
N LYS A 50 6.94 5.01 -2.94
CA LYS A 50 6.94 5.95 -4.07
C LYS A 50 8.15 5.77 -4.97
N GLY A 51 9.33 5.54 -4.39
CA GLY A 51 10.56 5.28 -5.14
C GLY A 51 10.52 4.01 -6.00
N HIS A 52 9.69 3.02 -5.65
CA HIS A 52 9.58 1.73 -6.36
C HIS A 52 8.35 1.64 -7.29
N LEU A 53 7.44 2.60 -7.23
CA LEU A 53 6.23 2.64 -8.06
C LEU A 53 6.45 3.32 -9.42
N ASN A 54 7.63 3.91 -9.71
CA ASN A 54 8.03 4.41 -11.03
C ASN A 54 6.96 5.26 -11.76
N GLY A 55 6.26 6.14 -11.03
CA GLY A 55 5.20 7.00 -11.56
C GLY A 55 3.76 6.51 -11.31
N GLU A 56 3.57 5.26 -10.90
CA GLU A 56 2.25 4.75 -10.52
C GLU A 56 1.77 5.28 -9.16
N GLY A 57 2.67 5.83 -8.35
CA GLY A 57 2.37 6.36 -7.02
C GLY A 57 1.38 7.53 -7.01
N GLU A 58 1.14 8.20 -8.13
CA GLU A 58 0.13 9.26 -8.24
C GLU A 58 -1.31 8.72 -8.18
N ARG A 59 -1.49 7.43 -8.50
CA ARG A 59 -2.78 6.72 -8.42
C ARG A 59 -3.05 6.13 -7.04
N VAL A 60 -2.12 6.29 -6.10
CA VAL A 60 -2.18 5.74 -4.75
C VAL A 60 -2.34 6.88 -3.74
N GLN A 61 -3.36 6.79 -2.89
CA GLN A 61 -3.51 7.74 -1.79
C GLN A 61 -2.60 7.34 -0.64
N PHE A 62 -1.53 8.09 -0.41
CA PHE A 62 -0.66 7.91 0.76
C PHE A 62 -1.09 8.80 1.92
N VAL A 63 -1.18 8.22 3.11
CA VAL A 63 -1.55 8.91 4.36
C VAL A 63 -0.50 8.65 5.42
N ASP A 64 -0.06 9.68 6.13
CA ASP A 64 0.83 9.52 7.29
C ASP A 64 0.04 8.92 8.46
N MET A 65 0.44 7.71 8.88
CA MET A 65 -0.19 7.03 10.01
C MET A 65 -0.05 7.79 11.33
N TYR A 66 0.99 8.63 11.50
CA TYR A 66 1.15 9.47 12.68
C TYR A 66 0.17 10.65 12.75
N GLU A 67 -0.41 11.05 11.62
CA GLU A 67 -1.48 12.04 11.58
C GLU A 67 -2.84 11.35 11.71
N LEU A 68 -3.03 10.24 11.00
CA LEU A 68 -4.29 9.49 10.98
C LEU A 68 -4.64 8.86 12.34
N GLY A 69 -3.63 8.42 13.09
CA GLY A 69 -3.80 7.71 14.36
C GLY A 69 -3.95 8.59 15.62
N ARG A 70 -4.10 9.91 15.46
CA ARG A 70 -4.33 10.86 16.58
C ARG A 70 -5.80 10.97 16.94
#